data_AF-A0A3M0YYW6-F1
#
_entry.id   AF-A0A3M0YYW6-F1
#
_cell.length_a   1.000
_cell.length_b   1.000
_cell.length_c   1.000
_cell.angle_alpha   90.00
_cell.angle_beta   90.00
_cell.angle_gamma   90.00
#
_symmetry.space_group_name_H-M   'P 1'
#
loop_
_entity.id
_entity.type
_entity.pdbx_description
1 polymer ?
#
loop_
_entity_poly.entity_id
_entity_poly.type
_entity_poly.pdbx_seq_one_letter_code
_entity_poly.pdbx_strand_id
1 'polypeptide(L)'
;MRKNMKLWYDLCVLILLFGMLVGGTWTHADEAWQMTAKAWTAMKEKKYDEVVHLADEAIQRWGKQARQTNASLKDYPRGDQVKRFSILNELATITWLKAEALRKKGDRTRAIATYWQLIADFTYGQCWDSHGWWWQPAKAAQKVVEQLQKGIDPDSTPNEAFEQAWQVTAKAWKAWGKKQYDEVIRLAEYAQSHWGKQAREMNSGLHRYPKGKAARQYANLNELATITLLKAQALEKKGQKKEAIAALKQLQTDYTYGQCWDNRGWWWQPAKAAQDLLARLDPSSVKAIELKTPPLPEKLRLPGKRGICFTLRQKGKEGSWEKNLARIKALKPYWNYSWGMERIEQQPANIEFIPMAWGAWNSDNFQKALNKYVVPKIKQGLVKRFLGFNEPDKSDQANMPVDAALKYWPILEKLGIPLCSPACANPLGDDDTSNQGVGGSWMRQFMREAEKRGYRVDYIGVHWYGSPSPTFFKERMLKIYNAYGKRPLLITEFAVADWGVKRPADNKYSEKAVLDFMKNVLPWMEKQNWIAGYAWFSFGKNEAHGTSSALFDEKGNLTACGRYYRSVTNENPEGDQSIVP
;
A
#
# COMPACT_ATOMS: atom_id res chain seq x y z
N MET A 1 -29.65 -1.31 3.41
CA MET A 1 -29.84 0.08 2.94
C MET A 1 -30.65 0.98 3.88
N ARG A 2 -31.50 0.47 4.80
CA ARG A 2 -32.29 1.33 5.72
C ARG A 2 -31.58 1.78 7.02
N LYS A 3 -30.44 1.19 7.41
CA LYS A 3 -29.74 1.53 8.68
C LYS A 3 -28.70 2.68 8.57
N ASN A 4 -28.24 3.04 7.38
CA ASN A 4 -27.31 4.17 7.19
C ASN A 4 -28.01 5.52 6.97
N MET A 5 -29.34 5.54 6.83
CA MET A 5 -30.12 6.77 6.61
C MET A 5 -30.49 7.47 7.92
N LYS A 6 -30.50 6.72 9.05
CA LYS A 6 -30.80 7.25 10.38
C LYS A 6 -29.62 8.03 10.97
N LEU A 7 -28.39 7.54 10.75
CA LEU A 7 -27.15 8.24 11.18
C LEU A 7 -26.96 9.60 10.50
N TRP A 8 -27.46 9.78 9.27
CA TRP A 8 -27.41 11.06 8.57
C TRP A 8 -28.49 12.04 9.05
N TYR A 9 -29.65 11.54 9.47
CA TYR A 9 -30.69 12.37 10.09
C TYR A 9 -30.24 12.87 11.46
N ASP A 10 -29.61 12.00 12.26
CA ASP A 10 -29.11 12.35 13.60
C ASP A 10 -27.92 13.33 13.54
N LEU A 11 -27.02 13.22 12.54
CA LEU A 11 -25.90 14.15 12.35
C LEU A 11 -26.35 15.53 11.82
N CYS A 12 -27.39 15.57 10.97
CA CYS A 12 -27.98 16.82 10.47
C CYS A 12 -28.82 17.54 11.55
N VAL A 13 -29.49 16.79 12.43
CA VAL A 13 -30.22 17.34 13.58
C VAL A 13 -29.27 17.84 14.69
N LEU A 14 -28.08 17.26 14.83
CA LEU A 14 -27.05 17.73 15.77
C LEU A 14 -26.41 19.07 15.36
N ILE A 15 -26.32 19.36 14.06
CA ILE A 15 -25.87 20.69 13.57
C ILE A 15 -26.97 21.75 13.74
N LEU A 16 -28.25 21.35 13.67
CA LEU A 16 -29.41 22.20 13.96
C LEU A 16 -29.46 22.70 15.42
N LEU A 17 -28.90 21.94 16.39
CA LEU A 17 -28.91 22.32 17.81
C LEU A 17 -27.75 23.22 18.24
N PHE A 18 -26.61 23.21 17.53
CA PHE A 18 -25.47 24.07 17.89
C PHE A 18 -25.68 25.54 17.47
N GLY A 19 -26.51 25.79 16.45
CA GLY A 19 -26.87 27.15 16.01
C GLY A 19 -27.94 27.83 16.88
N MET A 20 -28.71 27.09 17.67
CA MET A 20 -29.76 27.68 18.53
C MET A 20 -29.24 28.18 19.89
N LEU A 21 -27.99 27.86 20.26
CA LEU A 21 -27.44 28.17 21.59
C LEU A 21 -26.48 29.38 21.61
N VAL A 22 -26.20 30.01 20.48
CA VAL A 22 -25.41 31.23 20.43
C VAL A 22 -26.21 32.26 19.63
N GLY A 23 -26.83 33.21 20.34
CA GLY A 23 -27.64 34.28 19.76
C GLY A 23 -26.82 35.24 18.88
N GLY A 24 -26.38 34.76 17.72
CA GLY A 24 -25.59 35.47 16.73
C GLY A 24 -26.40 35.79 15.49
N THR A 25 -26.24 37.01 14.97
CA THR A 25 -26.80 37.47 13.70
C THR A 25 -26.47 36.52 12.55
N TRP A 26 -27.50 36.10 11.81
CA TRP A 26 -27.41 35.24 10.63
C TRP A 26 -26.45 35.83 9.58
N THR A 27 -25.56 34.99 9.01
CA THR A 27 -24.71 35.43 7.89
C THR A 27 -25.43 35.22 6.56
N HIS A 28 -25.19 36.10 5.59
CA HIS A 28 -25.81 36.03 4.25
C HIS A 28 -25.55 34.71 3.52
N ALA A 29 -24.47 33.99 3.87
CA ALA A 29 -24.15 32.69 3.28
C ALA A 29 -25.06 31.56 3.78
N ASP A 30 -25.51 31.63 5.04
CA ASP A 30 -26.38 30.62 5.64
C ASP A 30 -27.78 30.67 5.03
N GLU A 31 -28.27 31.88 4.73
CA GLU A 31 -29.56 32.10 4.06
C GLU A 31 -29.55 31.60 2.61
N ALA A 32 -28.49 31.88 1.86
CA ALA A 32 -28.32 31.39 0.48
C ALA A 32 -28.31 29.85 0.43
N TRP A 33 -27.61 29.21 1.37
CA TRP A 33 -27.57 27.76 1.48
C TRP A 33 -28.95 27.16 1.80
N GLN A 34 -29.71 27.75 2.72
CA GLN A 34 -31.07 27.27 3.05
C GLN A 34 -31.99 27.32 1.82
N MET A 35 -31.87 28.36 1.00
CA MET A 35 -32.64 28.47 -0.24
C MET A 35 -32.24 27.39 -1.25
N THR A 36 -30.95 27.14 -1.43
CA THR A 36 -30.48 26.02 -2.27
C THR A 36 -30.97 24.67 -1.76
N ALA A 37 -30.96 24.44 -0.44
CA ALA A 37 -31.46 23.21 0.17
C ALA A 37 -32.97 23.01 -0.05
N LYS A 38 -33.77 24.08 0.06
CA LYS A 38 -35.20 24.07 -0.29
C LYS A 38 -35.40 23.75 -1.78
N ALA A 39 -34.62 24.36 -2.65
CA ALA A 39 -34.68 24.12 -4.09
C ALA A 39 -34.35 22.65 -4.44
N TRP A 40 -33.37 22.03 -3.78
CA TRP A 40 -33.10 20.59 -3.94
C TRP A 40 -34.28 19.71 -3.51
N THR A 41 -34.94 20.08 -2.41
CA THR A 41 -36.12 19.34 -1.90
C THR A 41 -37.28 19.45 -2.88
N ALA A 42 -37.60 20.67 -3.33
CA ALA A 42 -38.61 20.92 -4.34
C ALA A 42 -38.31 20.19 -5.67
N MET A 43 -37.04 20.15 -6.09
CA MET A 43 -36.61 19.43 -7.29
C MET A 43 -36.88 17.92 -7.19
N LYS A 44 -36.61 17.30 -6.03
CA LYS A 44 -36.88 15.89 -5.78
C LYS A 44 -38.39 15.58 -5.78
N GLU A 45 -39.19 16.50 -5.26
CA GLU A 45 -40.64 16.43 -5.25
C GLU A 45 -41.28 16.81 -6.60
N LYS A 46 -40.46 17.12 -7.61
CA LYS A 46 -40.88 17.59 -8.95
C LYS A 46 -41.69 18.89 -8.91
N LYS A 47 -41.54 19.70 -7.86
CA LYS A 47 -42.15 21.04 -7.71
C LYS A 47 -41.31 22.07 -8.44
N TYR A 48 -41.24 21.97 -9.77
CA TYR A 48 -40.31 22.74 -10.58
C TYR A 48 -40.56 24.26 -10.53
N ASP A 49 -41.81 24.71 -10.37
CA ASP A 49 -42.11 26.14 -10.19
C ASP A 49 -41.56 26.71 -8.89
N GLU A 50 -41.59 25.93 -7.81
CA GLU A 50 -40.99 26.31 -6.53
C GLU A 50 -39.47 26.43 -6.65
N VAL A 51 -38.82 25.51 -7.39
CA VAL A 51 -37.37 25.59 -7.69
C VAL A 51 -37.03 26.89 -8.43
N VAL A 52 -37.81 27.25 -9.45
CA VAL A 52 -37.59 28.47 -10.23
C VAL A 52 -37.75 29.71 -9.36
N HIS A 53 -38.81 29.78 -8.54
CA HIS A 53 -39.06 30.91 -7.65
C HIS A 53 -37.93 31.10 -6.61
N LEU A 54 -37.51 30.02 -5.94
CA LEU A 54 -36.42 30.05 -4.97
C LEU A 54 -35.10 30.50 -5.62
N ALA A 55 -34.82 30.04 -6.84
CA ALA A 55 -33.63 30.45 -7.58
C ALA A 55 -33.67 31.92 -7.99
N ASP A 56 -34.82 32.43 -8.46
CA ASP A 56 -34.98 33.84 -8.81
C ASP A 56 -34.80 34.76 -7.60
N GLU A 57 -35.37 34.38 -6.46
CA GLU A 57 -35.21 35.11 -5.20
C GLU A 57 -33.74 35.10 -4.72
N ALA A 58 -33.04 33.96 -4.83
CA ALA A 58 -31.63 33.89 -4.47
C ALA A 58 -30.74 34.74 -5.40
N ILE A 59 -30.98 34.67 -6.70
CA ILE A 59 -30.25 35.47 -7.71
C ILE A 59 -30.52 36.97 -7.50
N GLN A 60 -31.74 37.37 -7.16
CA GLN A 60 -32.08 38.75 -6.86
C GLN A 60 -31.32 39.26 -5.62
N ARG A 61 -31.27 38.46 -4.55
CA ARG A 61 -30.65 38.86 -3.27
C ARG A 61 -29.13 38.88 -3.34
N TRP A 62 -28.50 37.83 -3.88
CA TRP A 62 -27.05 37.63 -3.78
C TRP A 62 -26.32 37.60 -5.12
N GLY A 63 -27.04 37.66 -6.25
CA GLY A 63 -26.43 37.57 -7.57
C GLY A 63 -25.39 38.64 -7.86
N LYS A 64 -25.58 39.88 -7.34
CA LYS A 64 -24.58 40.96 -7.49
C LYS A 64 -23.25 40.59 -6.81
N GLN A 65 -23.31 40.09 -5.58
CA GLN A 65 -22.13 39.69 -4.81
C GLN A 65 -21.43 38.47 -5.44
N ALA A 66 -22.22 37.47 -5.86
CA ALA A 66 -21.69 36.29 -6.53
C ALA A 66 -20.98 36.68 -7.85
N ARG A 67 -21.56 37.55 -8.68
CA ARG A 67 -20.91 38.05 -9.91
C ARG A 67 -19.62 38.81 -9.65
N GLN A 68 -19.59 39.69 -8.64
CA GLN A 68 -18.37 40.41 -8.24
C GLN A 68 -17.28 39.43 -7.80
N THR A 69 -17.65 38.41 -7.03
CA THR A 69 -16.75 37.35 -6.59
C THR A 69 -16.22 36.56 -7.78
N ASN A 70 -17.10 36.16 -8.71
CA ASN A 70 -16.74 35.45 -9.94
C ASN A 70 -15.74 36.25 -10.79
N ALA A 71 -16.01 37.54 -11.01
CA ALA A 71 -15.14 38.43 -11.79
C ALA A 71 -13.75 38.66 -11.17
N SER A 72 -13.62 38.49 -9.85
CA SER A 72 -12.31 38.60 -9.17
C SER A 72 -11.43 37.35 -9.35
N LEU A 73 -12.01 36.23 -9.79
CA LEU A 73 -11.32 34.96 -9.96
C LEU A 73 -10.81 34.83 -11.40
N LYS A 74 -9.62 34.23 -11.56
CA LYS A 74 -9.01 33.92 -12.86
C LYS A 74 -8.96 32.42 -13.15
N ASP A 75 -9.07 31.60 -12.11
CA ASP A 75 -9.10 30.14 -12.17
C ASP A 75 -9.94 29.62 -11.00
N TYR A 76 -10.35 28.35 -11.05
CA TYR A 76 -11.07 27.69 -9.96
C TYR A 76 -10.25 27.67 -8.67
N PRO A 77 -10.81 28.15 -7.54
CA PRO A 77 -10.18 28.02 -6.23
C PRO A 77 -9.84 26.56 -5.91
N ARG A 78 -8.74 26.31 -5.19
CA ARG A 78 -8.22 24.95 -4.93
C ARG A 78 -8.25 24.60 -3.44
N GLY A 79 -8.47 23.32 -3.14
CA GLY A 79 -8.42 22.79 -1.77
C GLY A 79 -9.48 23.42 -0.85
N ASP A 80 -9.08 23.82 0.35
CA ASP A 80 -9.99 24.45 1.32
C ASP A 80 -10.35 25.90 0.96
N GLN A 81 -9.65 26.54 0.01
CA GLN A 81 -9.96 27.90 -0.39
C GLN A 81 -11.36 28.04 -1.00
N VAL A 82 -11.88 26.95 -1.59
CA VAL A 82 -13.21 26.94 -2.20
C VAL A 82 -14.32 27.30 -1.20
N LYS A 83 -14.15 26.91 0.07
CA LYS A 83 -15.10 27.21 1.16
C LYS A 83 -15.29 28.70 1.41
N ARG A 84 -14.31 29.54 1.01
CA ARG A 84 -14.37 31.00 1.17
C ARG A 84 -15.33 31.68 0.20
N PHE A 85 -15.81 30.96 -0.80
CA PHE A 85 -16.65 31.48 -1.88
C PHE A 85 -18.08 30.92 -1.81
N SER A 86 -18.60 30.70 -0.60
CA SER A 86 -19.88 30.04 -0.33
C SER A 86 -21.04 30.62 -1.14
N ILE A 87 -21.22 31.95 -1.15
CA ILE A 87 -22.30 32.60 -1.90
C ILE A 87 -22.17 32.36 -3.42
N LEU A 88 -20.96 32.43 -3.98
CA LEU A 88 -20.74 32.09 -5.40
C LEU A 88 -21.09 30.61 -5.67
N ASN A 89 -20.71 29.71 -4.77
CA ASN A 89 -20.97 28.27 -4.89
C ASN A 89 -22.47 27.94 -4.82
N GLU A 90 -23.19 28.56 -3.90
CA GLU A 90 -24.64 28.41 -3.74
C GLU A 90 -25.37 28.97 -4.97
N LEU A 91 -25.00 30.15 -5.45
CA LEU A 91 -25.64 30.78 -6.61
C LEU A 91 -25.38 29.99 -7.89
N ALA A 92 -24.18 29.42 -8.05
CA ALA A 92 -23.91 28.51 -9.17
C ALA A 92 -24.80 27.26 -9.12
N THR A 93 -25.03 26.71 -7.93
CA THR A 93 -25.82 25.49 -7.73
C THR A 93 -27.32 25.74 -7.91
N ILE A 94 -27.86 26.80 -7.32
CA ILE A 94 -29.30 27.10 -7.44
C ILE A 94 -29.68 27.56 -8.86
N THR A 95 -28.77 28.23 -9.58
CA THR A 95 -28.98 28.58 -10.99
C THR A 95 -28.98 27.33 -11.88
N TRP A 96 -28.15 26.32 -11.57
CA TRP A 96 -28.21 25.02 -12.21
C TRP A 96 -29.56 24.33 -11.98
N LEU A 97 -30.05 24.31 -10.74
CA LEU A 97 -31.34 23.74 -10.39
C LEU A 97 -32.49 24.40 -11.15
N LYS A 98 -32.47 25.73 -11.27
CA LYS A 98 -33.43 26.48 -12.07
C LYS A 98 -33.45 26.02 -13.52
N ALA A 99 -32.26 25.89 -14.13
CA ALA A 99 -32.14 25.44 -15.51
C ALA A 99 -32.67 24.01 -15.72
N GLU A 100 -32.34 23.09 -14.81
CA GLU A 100 -32.86 21.72 -14.82
C GLU A 100 -34.38 21.66 -14.60
N ALA A 101 -34.93 22.47 -13.69
CA ALA A 101 -36.36 22.55 -13.44
C ALA A 101 -37.11 23.05 -14.69
N LEU A 102 -36.63 24.12 -15.32
CA LEU A 102 -37.18 24.63 -16.58
C LEU A 102 -37.12 23.58 -17.69
N ARG A 103 -36.00 22.87 -17.82
CA ARG A 103 -35.82 21.78 -18.80
C ARG A 103 -36.84 20.68 -18.58
N LYS A 104 -37.00 20.20 -17.34
CA LYS A 104 -37.93 19.11 -16.99
C LYS A 104 -39.40 19.53 -17.06
N LYS A 105 -39.70 20.82 -17.04
CA LYS A 105 -41.02 21.37 -17.39
C LYS A 105 -41.29 21.44 -18.90
N GLY A 106 -40.30 21.16 -19.74
CA GLY A 106 -40.39 21.30 -21.19
C GLY A 106 -40.08 22.72 -21.70
N ASP A 107 -39.66 23.64 -20.84
CA ASP A 107 -39.29 25.00 -21.23
C ASP A 107 -37.83 25.09 -21.66
N ARG A 108 -37.57 24.56 -22.86
CA ARG A 108 -36.21 24.46 -23.41
C ARG A 108 -35.56 25.82 -23.60
N THR A 109 -36.31 26.83 -24.03
CA THR A 109 -35.78 28.17 -24.31
C THR A 109 -35.27 28.83 -23.03
N ARG A 110 -36.08 28.85 -21.96
CA ARG A 110 -35.64 29.43 -20.69
C ARG A 110 -34.58 28.57 -20.00
N ALA A 111 -34.61 27.25 -20.16
CA ALA A 111 -33.55 26.38 -19.64
C ALA A 111 -32.18 26.73 -20.26
N ILE A 112 -32.08 26.80 -21.59
CA ILE A 112 -30.85 27.16 -22.31
C ILE A 112 -30.36 28.55 -21.87
N ALA A 113 -31.25 29.53 -21.80
CA ALA A 113 -30.89 30.88 -21.33
C ALA A 113 -30.33 30.86 -19.90
N THR A 114 -30.93 30.06 -19.01
CA THR A 114 -30.49 29.94 -17.61
C THR A 114 -29.15 29.20 -17.48
N TYR A 115 -28.88 28.18 -18.31
CA TYR A 115 -27.55 27.56 -18.35
C TYR A 115 -26.48 28.56 -18.83
N TRP A 116 -26.77 29.37 -19.84
CA TRP A 116 -25.84 30.43 -20.27
C TRP A 116 -25.61 31.48 -19.20
N GLN A 117 -26.66 31.86 -18.46
CA GLN A 117 -26.54 32.73 -17.29
C GLN A 117 -25.59 32.13 -16.25
N LEU A 118 -25.73 30.85 -15.91
CA LEU A 118 -24.83 30.16 -15.00
C LEU A 118 -23.37 30.20 -15.49
N ILE A 119 -23.15 29.93 -16.77
CA ILE A 119 -21.82 29.91 -17.39
C ILE A 119 -21.15 31.29 -17.32
N ALA A 120 -21.91 32.35 -17.58
CA ALA A 120 -21.39 33.71 -17.62
C ALA A 120 -21.22 34.33 -16.22
N ASP A 121 -22.23 34.21 -15.37
CA ASP A 121 -22.29 34.95 -14.10
C ASP A 121 -21.58 34.22 -12.96
N PHE A 122 -21.51 32.89 -12.98
CA PHE A 122 -21.05 32.07 -11.85
C PHE A 122 -20.07 30.95 -12.28
N THR A 123 -19.25 31.22 -13.31
CA THR A 123 -18.27 30.31 -13.92
C THR A 123 -17.44 29.49 -12.92
N TYR A 124 -16.92 30.16 -11.87
CA TYR A 124 -15.97 29.58 -10.91
C TYR A 124 -16.62 28.97 -9.67
N GLY A 125 -17.95 28.94 -9.59
CA GLY A 125 -18.66 28.29 -8.49
C GLY A 125 -18.39 26.79 -8.43
N GLN A 126 -18.23 26.28 -7.20
CA GLN A 126 -17.92 24.88 -6.93
C GLN A 126 -18.68 24.39 -5.71
N CYS A 127 -19.39 23.27 -5.80
CA CYS A 127 -20.14 22.72 -4.67
C CYS A 127 -19.73 21.30 -4.32
N TRP A 128 -20.04 20.92 -3.08
CA TRP A 128 -19.87 19.56 -2.57
C TRP A 128 -21.23 18.87 -2.61
N ASP A 129 -21.38 17.87 -3.48
CA ASP A 129 -22.64 17.16 -3.65
C ASP A 129 -22.44 15.68 -4.08
N SER A 130 -23.55 15.00 -4.37
CA SER A 130 -23.54 13.60 -4.82
C SER A 130 -22.88 13.36 -6.19
N HIS A 131 -22.50 14.41 -6.93
CA HIS A 131 -21.82 14.34 -8.23
C HIS A 131 -20.29 14.44 -8.12
N GLY A 132 -19.75 14.65 -6.90
CA GLY A 132 -18.32 14.50 -6.61
C GLY A 132 -17.73 15.60 -5.74
N TRP A 133 -16.42 15.51 -5.51
CA TRP A 133 -15.66 16.51 -4.75
C TRP A 133 -15.46 17.76 -5.62
N TRP A 134 -16.05 18.90 -5.20
CA TRP A 134 -16.00 20.19 -5.90
C TRP A 134 -16.54 20.12 -7.33
N TRP A 135 -17.80 19.67 -7.48
CA TRP A 135 -18.52 19.72 -8.74
C TRP A 135 -18.63 21.17 -9.25
N GLN A 136 -18.52 21.36 -10.57
CA GLN A 136 -18.43 22.65 -11.25
C GLN A 136 -19.71 22.88 -12.10
N PRO A 137 -20.73 23.58 -11.56
CA PRO A 137 -22.04 23.69 -12.21
C PRO A 137 -21.98 24.30 -13.62
N ALA A 138 -21.13 25.32 -13.82
CA ALA A 138 -20.94 25.95 -15.13
C ALA A 138 -20.39 24.97 -16.20
N LYS A 139 -19.48 24.05 -15.83
CA LYS A 139 -19.00 23.02 -16.78
C LYS A 139 -20.08 21.99 -17.11
N ALA A 140 -20.92 21.65 -16.14
CA ALA A 140 -22.08 20.81 -16.40
C ALA A 140 -23.11 21.51 -17.32
N ALA A 141 -23.28 22.83 -17.18
CA ALA A 141 -24.11 23.66 -18.05
C ALA A 141 -23.64 23.72 -19.50
N GLN A 142 -22.34 23.88 -19.73
CA GLN A 142 -21.81 23.84 -21.10
C GLN A 142 -22.21 22.55 -21.82
N LYS A 143 -22.09 21.42 -21.11
CA LYS A 143 -22.42 20.09 -21.64
C LYS A 143 -23.90 19.93 -21.96
N VAL A 144 -24.80 20.34 -21.05
CA VAL A 144 -26.25 20.22 -21.28
C VAL A 144 -26.70 21.15 -22.40
N VAL A 145 -26.14 22.36 -22.50
CA VAL A 145 -26.46 23.28 -23.60
C VAL A 145 -26.06 22.69 -24.96
N GLU A 146 -24.88 22.10 -25.09
CA GLU A 146 -24.45 21.45 -26.33
C GLU A 146 -25.38 20.30 -26.74
N GLN A 147 -25.82 19.47 -25.78
CA GLN A 147 -26.79 18.40 -26.03
C GLN A 147 -28.14 18.95 -26.49
N LEU A 148 -28.67 19.92 -25.74
CA LEU A 148 -29.93 20.57 -26.05
C LEU A 148 -29.88 21.27 -27.40
N GLN A 149 -28.78 21.91 -27.79
CA GLN A 149 -28.65 22.54 -29.12
C GLN A 149 -28.66 21.51 -30.26
N LYS A 150 -28.12 20.32 -30.03
CA LYS A 150 -28.10 19.20 -30.99
C LYS A 150 -29.41 18.39 -31.01
N GLY A 151 -30.41 18.77 -30.22
CA GLY A 151 -31.68 18.05 -30.13
C GLY A 151 -31.59 16.71 -29.39
N ILE A 152 -30.53 16.52 -28.59
CA ILE A 152 -30.32 15.32 -27.77
C ILE A 152 -30.97 15.57 -26.42
N ASP A 153 -31.79 14.63 -25.93
CA ASP A 153 -32.33 14.69 -24.57
C ASP A 153 -31.24 14.31 -23.56
N PRO A 154 -30.85 15.21 -22.64
CA PRO A 154 -29.85 14.93 -21.62
C PRO A 154 -30.21 13.74 -20.70
N ASP A 155 -31.50 13.43 -20.56
CA ASP A 155 -31.99 12.29 -19.77
C ASP A 155 -32.06 10.98 -20.59
N SER A 156 -31.99 11.03 -21.94
CA SER A 156 -32.06 9.86 -22.84
C SER A 156 -30.70 9.27 -23.20
N THR A 157 -29.62 10.02 -22.98
CA THR A 157 -28.28 9.43 -22.95
C THR A 157 -28.16 8.61 -21.66
N PRO A 158 -27.85 7.31 -21.72
CA PRO A 158 -27.29 6.64 -20.56
C PRO A 158 -26.16 7.52 -20.04
N ASN A 159 -26.00 7.61 -18.71
CA ASN A 159 -24.92 8.35 -18.04
C ASN A 159 -23.48 7.94 -18.47
N GLU A 160 -23.33 7.14 -19.52
CA GLU A 160 -22.09 6.74 -20.19
C GLU A 160 -21.31 7.93 -20.81
N ALA A 161 -21.93 9.08 -21.07
CA ALA A 161 -21.17 10.25 -21.58
C ALA A 161 -20.48 11.09 -20.48
N PHE A 162 -20.85 10.88 -19.20
CA PHE A 162 -20.32 11.66 -18.06
C PHE A 162 -19.78 10.81 -16.91
N GLU A 163 -19.83 9.48 -17.05
CA GLU A 163 -19.20 8.58 -16.11
C GLU A 163 -17.71 8.91 -16.00
N GLN A 164 -17.17 9.05 -14.80
CA GLN A 164 -15.73 9.24 -14.60
C GLN A 164 -15.03 7.89 -14.51
N ALA A 165 -13.76 7.81 -14.91
CA ALA A 165 -13.00 6.55 -14.91
C ALA A 165 -13.11 5.79 -13.56
N TRP A 166 -13.07 6.50 -12.43
CA TRP A 166 -13.19 5.89 -11.10
C TRP A 166 -14.54 5.24 -10.83
N GLN A 167 -15.63 5.75 -11.42
CA GLN A 167 -16.97 5.16 -11.28
C GLN A 167 -17.03 3.81 -12.01
N VAL A 168 -16.44 3.73 -13.21
CA VAL A 168 -16.30 2.49 -13.97
C VAL A 168 -15.44 1.48 -13.21
N THR A 169 -14.30 1.92 -12.67
CA THR A 169 -13.45 1.05 -11.83
C THR A 169 -14.19 0.55 -10.59
N ALA A 170 -14.97 1.40 -9.93
CA ALA A 170 -15.77 1.01 -8.76
C ALA A 170 -16.84 -0.03 -9.14
N LYS A 171 -17.50 0.11 -10.30
CA LYS A 171 -18.40 -0.92 -10.85
C LYS A 171 -17.64 -2.22 -11.12
N ALA A 172 -16.44 -2.15 -11.69
CA ALA A 172 -15.61 -3.32 -11.97
C ALA A 172 -15.21 -4.06 -10.69
N TRP A 173 -14.83 -3.35 -9.61
CA TRP A 173 -14.58 -3.96 -8.29
C TRP A 173 -15.82 -4.66 -7.72
N LYS A 174 -17.00 -4.06 -7.86
CA LYS A 174 -18.27 -4.66 -7.42
C LYS A 174 -18.59 -5.92 -8.22
N ALA A 175 -18.41 -5.89 -9.53
CA ALA A 175 -18.59 -7.05 -10.41
C ALA A 175 -17.58 -8.16 -10.06
N TRP A 176 -16.32 -7.79 -9.82
CA TRP A 176 -15.25 -8.69 -9.37
C TRP A 176 -15.62 -9.42 -8.08
N GLY A 177 -16.09 -8.68 -7.05
CA GLY A 177 -16.53 -9.27 -5.78
C GLY A 177 -17.70 -10.25 -5.93
N LYS A 178 -18.51 -10.10 -6.98
CA LYS A 178 -19.62 -10.99 -7.34
C LYS A 178 -19.21 -12.10 -8.32
N LYS A 179 -17.93 -12.20 -8.69
CA LYS A 179 -17.40 -13.12 -9.72
C LYS A 179 -18.03 -12.94 -11.11
N GLN A 180 -18.52 -11.73 -11.41
CA GLN A 180 -19.09 -11.37 -12.71
C GLN A 180 -17.97 -10.96 -13.70
N TYR A 181 -17.14 -11.92 -14.11
CA TYR A 181 -15.92 -11.66 -14.86
C TYR A 181 -16.15 -11.04 -16.24
N ASP A 182 -17.24 -11.39 -16.93
CA ASP A 182 -17.60 -10.77 -18.22
C ASP A 182 -17.90 -9.28 -18.08
N GLU A 183 -18.59 -8.90 -17.00
CA GLU A 183 -18.88 -7.49 -16.72
C GLU A 183 -17.61 -6.72 -16.39
N VAL A 184 -16.66 -7.33 -15.67
CA VAL A 184 -15.34 -6.72 -15.42
C VAL A 184 -14.61 -6.44 -16.73
N ILE A 185 -14.61 -7.40 -17.66
CA ILE A 185 -13.96 -7.28 -18.97
C ILE A 185 -14.63 -6.18 -19.80
N ARG A 186 -15.97 -6.16 -19.88
CA ARG A 186 -16.75 -5.14 -20.59
C ARG A 186 -16.48 -3.73 -20.07
N LEU A 187 -16.49 -3.56 -18.73
CA LEU A 187 -16.21 -2.28 -18.09
C LEU A 187 -14.77 -1.82 -18.34
N ALA A 188 -13.81 -2.74 -18.36
CA ALA A 188 -12.42 -2.42 -18.68
C ALA A 188 -12.26 -1.96 -20.14
N GLU A 189 -12.92 -2.62 -21.08
CA GLU A 189 -12.91 -2.22 -22.50
C GLU A 189 -13.56 -0.87 -22.73
N TYR A 190 -14.69 -0.63 -22.06
CA TYR A 190 -15.34 0.67 -22.02
C TYR A 190 -14.43 1.76 -21.44
N ALA A 191 -13.74 1.52 -20.32
CA ALA A 191 -12.80 2.49 -19.77
C ALA A 191 -11.61 2.77 -20.71
N GLN A 192 -11.10 1.74 -21.37
CA GLN A 192 -10.00 1.87 -22.33
C GLN A 192 -10.40 2.69 -23.56
N SER A 193 -11.63 2.53 -24.08
CA SER A 193 -12.09 3.31 -25.23
C SER A 193 -12.32 4.79 -24.91
N HIS A 194 -12.69 5.12 -23.66
CA HIS A 194 -13.00 6.50 -23.26
C HIS A 194 -11.79 7.28 -22.70
N TRP A 195 -10.92 6.65 -21.90
CA TRP A 195 -9.79 7.34 -21.24
C TRP A 195 -8.41 6.76 -21.56
N GLY A 196 -8.32 5.69 -22.34
CA GLY A 196 -7.04 5.01 -22.60
C GLY A 196 -5.98 5.90 -23.27
N LYS A 197 -6.38 6.76 -24.21
CA LYS A 197 -5.45 7.69 -24.89
C LYS A 197 -4.82 8.67 -23.89
N GLN A 198 -5.65 9.33 -23.10
CA GLN A 198 -5.18 10.30 -22.09
C GLN A 198 -4.31 9.63 -21.02
N ALA A 199 -4.68 8.42 -20.58
CA ALA A 199 -3.90 7.65 -19.62
C ALA A 199 -2.50 7.30 -20.17
N ARG A 200 -2.39 6.92 -21.45
CA ARG A 200 -1.10 6.65 -22.10
C ARG A 200 -0.23 7.90 -22.21
N GLU A 201 -0.82 9.04 -22.61
CA GLU A 201 -0.11 10.33 -22.68
C GLU A 201 0.45 10.73 -21.31
N MET A 202 -0.36 10.58 -20.25
CA MET A 202 0.08 10.78 -18.87
C MET A 202 1.24 9.85 -18.48
N ASN A 203 1.18 8.57 -18.86
CA ASN A 203 2.22 7.60 -18.56
C ASN A 203 3.54 7.92 -19.27
N SER A 204 3.48 8.27 -20.57
CA SER A 204 4.66 8.61 -21.37
C SER A 204 5.40 9.85 -20.87
N GLY A 205 4.71 10.77 -20.20
CA GLY A 205 5.31 11.93 -19.55
C GLY A 205 6.03 11.64 -18.22
N LEU A 206 6.01 10.39 -17.74
CA LEU A 206 6.61 10.00 -16.47
C LEU A 206 7.86 9.13 -16.68
N HIS A 207 8.87 9.36 -15.84
CA HIS A 207 10.09 8.53 -15.77
C HIS A 207 10.29 7.89 -14.38
N ARG A 208 9.40 8.21 -13.44
CA ARG A 208 9.35 7.65 -12.09
C ARG A 208 7.95 7.82 -11.53
N TYR A 209 7.59 6.98 -10.57
CA TYR A 209 6.34 7.09 -9.84
C TYR A 209 6.22 8.46 -9.13
N PRO A 210 5.12 9.22 -9.34
CA PRO A 210 4.83 10.43 -8.59
C PRO A 210 4.76 10.17 -7.08
N LYS A 211 5.34 11.06 -6.25
CA LYS A 211 5.36 10.89 -4.79
C LYS A 211 4.19 11.60 -4.10
N GLY A 212 3.65 10.98 -3.04
CA GLY A 212 2.68 11.58 -2.14
C GLY A 212 1.43 12.11 -2.83
N LYS A 213 1.04 13.34 -2.53
CA LYS A 213 -0.19 13.96 -3.09
C LYS A 213 -0.12 14.17 -4.62
N ALA A 214 1.07 14.21 -5.22
CA ALA A 214 1.22 14.40 -6.67
C ALA A 214 0.62 13.25 -7.49
N ALA A 215 0.59 12.03 -6.94
CA ALA A 215 -0.03 10.88 -7.60
C ALA A 215 -1.52 11.09 -7.93
N ARG A 216 -2.22 11.96 -7.18
CA ARG A 216 -3.64 12.30 -7.43
C ARG A 216 -3.88 13.05 -8.74
N GLN A 217 -2.86 13.70 -9.30
CA GLN A 217 -2.98 14.43 -10.57
C GLN A 217 -3.15 13.48 -11.77
N TYR A 218 -2.83 12.20 -11.60
CA TYR A 218 -2.84 11.18 -12.65
C TYR A 218 -4.04 10.24 -12.52
N ALA A 219 -5.20 10.77 -12.12
CA ALA A 219 -6.39 9.97 -11.79
C ALA A 219 -6.76 8.97 -12.90
N ASN A 220 -6.88 9.40 -14.16
CA ASN A 220 -7.25 8.50 -15.25
C ASN A 220 -6.20 7.42 -15.51
N LEU A 221 -4.90 7.73 -15.41
CA LEU A 221 -3.83 6.72 -15.47
C LEU A 221 -3.97 5.70 -14.34
N ASN A 222 -4.23 6.16 -13.12
CA ASN A 222 -4.38 5.30 -11.94
C ASN A 222 -5.58 4.35 -12.06
N GLU A 223 -6.71 4.85 -12.57
CA GLU A 223 -7.92 4.06 -12.82
C GLU A 223 -7.71 3.04 -13.94
N LEU A 224 -7.09 3.45 -15.05
CA LEU A 224 -6.83 2.57 -16.20
C LEU A 224 -5.82 1.47 -15.85
N ALA A 225 -4.81 1.78 -15.04
CA ALA A 225 -3.90 0.77 -14.51
C ALA A 225 -4.66 -0.28 -13.66
N THR A 226 -5.56 0.16 -12.78
CA THR A 226 -6.37 -0.73 -11.92
C THR A 226 -7.28 -1.63 -12.75
N ILE A 227 -8.10 -1.04 -13.60
CA ILE A 227 -9.13 -1.78 -14.31
C ILE A 227 -8.53 -2.73 -15.36
N THR A 228 -7.35 -2.39 -15.91
CA THR A 228 -6.59 -3.29 -16.78
C THR A 228 -6.05 -4.50 -16.01
N LEU A 229 -5.60 -4.34 -14.75
CA LEU A 229 -5.25 -5.49 -13.91
C LEU A 229 -6.47 -6.37 -13.63
N LEU A 230 -7.62 -5.76 -13.29
CA LEU A 230 -8.87 -6.49 -13.08
C LEU A 230 -9.29 -7.28 -14.32
N LYS A 231 -9.17 -6.67 -15.51
CA LYS A 231 -9.39 -7.35 -16.80
C LYS A 231 -8.51 -8.57 -16.95
N ALA A 232 -7.19 -8.43 -16.73
CA ALA A 232 -6.25 -9.53 -16.83
C ALA A 232 -6.60 -10.68 -15.87
N GLN A 233 -6.92 -10.37 -14.62
CA GLN A 233 -7.32 -11.36 -13.63
C GLN A 233 -8.66 -12.03 -13.97
N ALA A 234 -9.62 -11.28 -14.54
CA ALA A 234 -10.92 -11.82 -14.97
C ALA A 234 -10.76 -12.77 -16.15
N LEU A 235 -9.96 -12.39 -17.14
CA LEU A 235 -9.60 -13.23 -18.28
C LEU A 235 -8.91 -14.52 -17.82
N GLU A 236 -7.99 -14.41 -16.85
CA GLU A 236 -7.35 -15.58 -16.25
C GLU A 236 -8.36 -16.52 -15.59
N LYS A 237 -9.30 -15.99 -14.79
CA LYS A 237 -10.36 -16.80 -14.14
C LYS A 237 -11.27 -17.48 -15.14
N LYS A 238 -11.41 -16.94 -16.35
CA LYS A 238 -12.15 -17.54 -17.46
C LYS A 238 -11.31 -18.52 -18.31
N GLY A 239 -10.04 -18.75 -17.97
CA GLY A 239 -9.14 -19.59 -18.77
C GLY A 239 -8.64 -18.93 -20.06
N GLN A 240 -8.92 -17.65 -20.27
CA GLN A 240 -8.52 -16.86 -21.46
C GLN A 240 -7.08 -16.36 -21.30
N LYS A 241 -6.14 -17.31 -21.33
CA LYS A 241 -4.73 -17.08 -20.97
C LYS A 241 -4.02 -16.10 -21.90
N LYS A 242 -4.25 -16.17 -23.21
CA LYS A 242 -3.55 -15.31 -24.19
C LYS A 242 -3.95 -13.85 -24.02
N GLU A 243 -5.23 -13.62 -23.82
CA GLU A 243 -5.85 -12.32 -23.60
C GLU A 243 -5.43 -11.74 -22.24
N ALA A 244 -5.38 -12.57 -21.20
CA ALA A 244 -4.85 -12.17 -19.89
C ALA A 244 -3.40 -11.69 -20.00
N ILE A 245 -2.54 -12.44 -20.70
CA ILE A 245 -1.14 -12.05 -20.96
C ILE A 245 -1.07 -10.73 -21.73
N ALA A 246 -1.90 -10.52 -22.75
CA ALA A 246 -1.94 -9.28 -23.51
C ALA A 246 -2.31 -8.08 -22.63
N ALA A 247 -3.32 -8.21 -21.77
CA ALA A 247 -3.72 -7.18 -20.82
C ALA A 247 -2.60 -6.87 -19.79
N LEU A 248 -1.87 -7.88 -19.33
CA LEU A 248 -0.73 -7.69 -18.42
C LEU A 248 0.43 -6.97 -19.10
N LYS A 249 0.75 -7.34 -20.35
CA LYS A 249 1.79 -6.66 -21.13
C LYS A 249 1.41 -5.20 -21.40
N GLN A 250 0.15 -4.94 -21.75
CA GLN A 250 -0.39 -3.60 -21.87
C GLN A 250 -0.21 -2.80 -20.57
N LEU A 251 -0.52 -3.40 -19.42
CA LEU A 251 -0.34 -2.74 -18.13
C LEU A 251 1.13 -2.36 -17.85
N GLN A 252 2.09 -3.19 -18.28
CA GLN A 252 3.52 -2.88 -18.14
C GLN A 252 3.99 -1.74 -19.06
N THR A 253 3.39 -1.57 -20.24
CA THR A 253 3.83 -0.59 -21.25
C THR A 253 3.06 0.72 -21.20
N ASP A 254 1.74 0.63 -21.13
CA ASP A 254 0.83 1.76 -21.37
C ASP A 254 0.49 2.49 -20.07
N TYR A 255 0.55 1.77 -18.93
CA TYR A 255 0.10 2.27 -17.63
C TYR A 255 1.11 1.98 -16.50
N THR A 256 2.40 1.88 -16.85
CA THR A 256 3.53 1.54 -15.97
C THR A 256 3.54 2.32 -14.66
N TYR A 257 3.28 3.63 -14.73
CA TYR A 257 3.38 4.55 -13.59
C TYR A 257 2.06 4.79 -12.87
N GLY A 258 1.00 4.06 -13.21
CA GLY A 258 -0.27 4.11 -12.48
C GLY A 258 -0.10 3.66 -11.03
N GLN A 259 -0.72 4.41 -10.11
CA GLN A 259 -0.68 4.12 -8.67
C GLN A 259 -2.04 4.45 -8.09
N CYS A 260 -2.58 3.62 -7.21
CA CYS A 260 -3.93 3.87 -6.72
C CYS A 260 -3.93 3.92 -5.20
N TRP A 261 -4.73 4.83 -4.68
CA TRP A 261 -4.86 5.02 -3.25
C TRP A 261 -5.70 3.89 -2.66
N ASP A 262 -5.18 3.22 -1.64
CA ASP A 262 -5.96 2.31 -0.81
C ASP A 262 -6.46 3.00 0.45
N ASN A 263 -7.48 2.41 1.08
CA ASN A 263 -8.11 2.92 2.30
C ASN A 263 -7.19 2.94 3.53
N ARG A 264 -5.94 2.49 3.41
CA ARG A 264 -4.91 2.45 4.46
C ARG A 264 -3.83 3.53 4.23
N GLY A 265 -4.01 4.40 3.24
CA GLY A 265 -3.08 5.49 2.94
C GLY A 265 -1.91 5.09 2.04
N TRP A 266 -1.95 3.89 1.45
CA TRP A 266 -0.90 3.36 0.60
C TRP A 266 -1.23 3.56 -0.89
N TRP A 267 -0.18 3.73 -1.70
CA TRP A 267 -0.28 3.80 -3.15
C TRP A 267 0.18 2.47 -3.75
N TRP A 268 -0.76 1.56 -4.00
CA TRP A 268 -0.44 0.29 -4.67
C TRP A 268 -0.19 0.52 -6.16
N GLN A 269 0.71 -0.27 -6.75
CA GLN A 269 1.17 -0.10 -8.14
C GLN A 269 0.70 -1.30 -8.98
N PRO A 270 -0.39 -1.17 -9.77
CA PRO A 270 -0.99 -2.28 -10.49
C PRO A 270 -0.02 -2.99 -11.43
N ALA A 271 0.86 -2.23 -12.11
CA ALA A 271 1.89 -2.80 -12.97
C ALA A 271 2.86 -3.71 -12.19
N LYS A 272 3.29 -3.32 -10.98
CA LYS A 272 4.11 -4.22 -10.15
C LYS A 272 3.34 -5.46 -9.71
N ALA A 273 2.09 -5.29 -9.29
CA ALA A 273 1.23 -6.42 -8.90
C ALA A 273 0.97 -7.40 -10.06
N ALA A 274 0.96 -6.91 -11.31
CA ALA A 274 0.83 -7.73 -12.51
C ALA A 274 2.04 -8.61 -12.80
N GLN A 275 3.24 -8.29 -12.31
CA GLN A 275 4.45 -9.01 -12.68
C GLN A 275 4.40 -10.48 -12.23
N ASP A 276 3.88 -10.78 -11.04
CA ASP A 276 3.76 -12.17 -10.57
C ASP A 276 2.75 -12.97 -11.39
N LEU A 277 1.64 -12.33 -11.76
CA LEU A 277 0.63 -12.95 -12.61
C LEU A 277 1.21 -13.23 -14.01
N LEU A 278 1.95 -12.27 -14.58
CA LEU A 278 2.62 -12.44 -15.86
C LEU A 278 3.69 -13.53 -15.79
N ALA A 279 4.52 -13.54 -14.76
CA ALA A 279 5.55 -14.57 -14.55
C ALA A 279 4.96 -15.97 -14.42
N ARG A 280 3.74 -16.10 -13.88
CA ARG A 280 3.04 -17.38 -13.79
C ARG A 280 2.39 -17.81 -15.09
N LEU A 281 1.81 -16.88 -15.85
CA LEU A 281 1.14 -17.19 -17.12
C LEU A 281 2.12 -17.34 -18.29
N ASP A 282 3.16 -16.52 -18.34
CA ASP A 282 4.16 -16.47 -19.41
C ASP A 282 5.57 -16.40 -18.81
N PRO A 283 6.07 -17.48 -18.17
CA PRO A 283 7.36 -17.47 -17.49
C PRO A 283 8.54 -17.07 -18.38
N SER A 284 8.49 -17.41 -19.68
CA SER A 284 9.53 -17.05 -20.65
C SER A 284 9.58 -15.56 -20.99
N SER A 285 8.49 -14.83 -20.75
CA SER A 285 8.44 -13.38 -20.99
C SER A 285 9.04 -12.54 -19.86
N VAL A 286 9.30 -13.14 -18.69
CA VAL A 286 9.87 -12.44 -17.53
C VAL A 286 11.32 -12.83 -17.38
N LYS A 287 12.21 -11.83 -17.45
CA LYS A 287 13.64 -12.05 -17.20
C LYS A 287 13.84 -12.58 -15.79
N ALA A 288 14.55 -13.69 -15.66
CA ALA A 288 14.91 -14.24 -14.35
C ALA A 288 15.65 -13.18 -13.52
N ILE A 289 15.14 -12.91 -12.31
CA ILE A 289 15.78 -11.99 -11.36
C ILE A 289 16.90 -12.76 -10.66
N GLU A 290 17.99 -13.02 -11.36
CA GLU A 290 19.13 -13.76 -10.84
C GLU A 290 20.42 -13.01 -11.11
N LEU A 291 21.37 -13.14 -10.18
CA LEU A 291 22.70 -12.56 -10.33
C LEU A 291 23.75 -13.64 -10.09
N LYS A 292 24.45 -14.02 -11.15
CA LYS A 292 25.61 -14.93 -11.05
C LYS A 292 26.71 -14.22 -10.27
N THR A 293 27.10 -14.81 -9.15
CA THR A 293 28.19 -14.34 -8.28
C THR A 293 29.06 -15.52 -7.89
N PRO A 294 30.36 -15.35 -7.64
CA PRO A 294 31.20 -16.41 -7.09
C PRO A 294 30.64 -16.93 -5.75
N PRO A 295 30.91 -18.18 -5.38
CA PRO A 295 30.58 -18.69 -4.05
C PRO A 295 31.18 -17.79 -2.95
N LEU A 296 30.46 -17.65 -1.83
CA LEU A 296 30.95 -16.85 -0.70
C LEU A 296 32.31 -17.36 -0.20
N PRO A 297 33.17 -16.49 0.37
CA PRO A 297 34.32 -16.94 1.13
C PRO A 297 33.91 -17.90 2.24
N GLU A 298 34.74 -18.91 2.54
CA GLU A 298 34.43 -19.97 3.52
C GLU A 298 34.00 -19.41 4.88
N LYS A 299 34.74 -18.41 5.41
CA LYS A 299 34.40 -17.72 6.66
C LYS A 299 33.00 -17.09 6.68
N LEU A 300 32.41 -16.84 5.51
CA LEU A 300 31.08 -16.25 5.37
C LEU A 300 29.98 -17.27 5.07
N ARG A 301 30.31 -18.52 4.75
CA ARG A 301 29.33 -19.57 4.46
C ARG A 301 28.66 -20.06 5.74
N LEU A 302 27.36 -20.28 5.69
CA LEU A 302 26.61 -21.01 6.72
C LEU A 302 26.62 -22.51 6.37
N PRO A 303 26.36 -23.43 7.34
CA PRO A 303 26.24 -24.86 7.04
C PRO A 303 25.14 -25.18 6.00
N GLY A 304 24.14 -24.32 5.93
CA GLY A 304 23.13 -24.23 4.89
C GLY A 304 22.37 -22.92 5.06
N LYS A 305 21.64 -22.48 4.03
CA LYS A 305 21.05 -21.13 4.03
C LYS A 305 19.81 -21.03 4.91
N ARG A 306 19.01 -22.08 5.00
CA ARG A 306 17.79 -22.12 5.82
C ARG A 306 18.09 -22.07 7.32
N GLY A 307 17.77 -20.95 7.94
CA GLY A 307 17.80 -20.74 9.39
C GLY A 307 16.43 -20.64 10.02
N ILE A 308 16.36 -20.31 11.30
CA ILE A 308 15.10 -19.94 11.98
C ILE A 308 15.35 -18.98 13.14
N CYS A 309 14.35 -18.17 13.46
CA CYS A 309 14.36 -17.31 14.65
C CYS A 309 13.29 -17.78 15.63
N PHE A 310 13.68 -17.99 16.89
CA PHE A 310 12.76 -18.25 17.99
C PHE A 310 13.40 -17.77 19.28
N THR A 311 12.59 -17.18 20.16
CA THR A 311 13.06 -16.81 21.49
C THR A 311 13.47 -18.06 22.27
N LEU A 312 14.51 -17.95 23.10
CA LEU A 312 15.01 -19.04 23.94
C LEU A 312 15.06 -18.59 25.40
N ARG A 313 13.93 -18.05 25.88
CA ARG A 313 13.83 -17.54 27.26
C ARG A 313 13.96 -18.68 28.26
N GLN A 314 14.18 -18.33 29.53
CA GLN A 314 14.21 -19.31 30.62
C GLN A 314 12.90 -20.11 30.72
N LYS A 315 13.00 -21.31 31.29
CA LYS A 315 11.88 -22.22 31.53
C LYS A 315 10.73 -21.50 32.28
N GLY A 316 9.49 -21.80 31.90
CA GLY A 316 8.28 -21.20 32.49
C GLY A 316 7.89 -19.82 31.92
N LYS A 317 8.71 -19.19 31.08
CA LYS A 317 8.36 -17.94 30.38
C LYS A 317 7.75 -18.21 29.00
N GLU A 318 6.91 -17.29 28.52
CA GLU A 318 6.48 -17.33 27.13
C GLU A 318 7.68 -17.18 26.20
N GLY A 319 7.78 -18.05 25.18
CA GLY A 319 8.95 -18.13 24.32
C GLY A 319 10.16 -18.79 24.99
N SER A 320 9.92 -19.67 25.96
CA SER A 320 10.97 -20.44 26.62
C SER A 320 11.65 -21.43 25.68
N TRP A 321 12.90 -21.77 26.01
CA TRP A 321 13.66 -22.77 25.29
C TRP A 321 12.99 -24.15 25.28
N GLU A 322 12.23 -24.53 26.31
CA GLU A 322 11.56 -25.83 26.40
C GLU A 322 10.57 -26.01 25.25
N LYS A 323 9.74 -24.99 25.00
CA LYS A 323 8.78 -24.97 23.90
C LYS A 323 9.46 -24.75 22.55
N ASN A 324 10.36 -23.76 22.47
CA ASN A 324 10.88 -23.32 21.19
C ASN A 324 12.03 -24.19 20.64
N LEU A 325 12.79 -24.90 21.48
CA LEU A 325 13.76 -25.88 20.98
C LEU A 325 13.07 -27.08 20.31
N ALA A 326 11.91 -27.51 20.81
CA ALA A 326 11.12 -28.55 20.14
C ALA A 326 10.72 -28.10 18.72
N ARG A 327 10.28 -26.85 18.57
CA ARG A 327 9.95 -26.24 17.27
C ARG A 327 11.17 -26.11 16.36
N ILE A 328 12.30 -25.63 16.88
CA ILE A 328 13.57 -25.56 16.13
C ILE A 328 13.97 -26.94 15.62
N LYS A 329 13.95 -27.97 16.49
CA LYS A 329 14.26 -29.36 16.11
C LYS A 329 13.30 -29.89 15.03
N ALA A 330 12.00 -29.58 15.15
CA ALA A 330 11.00 -30.00 14.17
C ALA A 330 11.24 -29.42 12.77
N LEU A 331 11.74 -28.19 12.67
CA LEU A 331 12.05 -27.52 11.40
C LEU A 331 13.40 -27.90 10.79
N LYS A 332 14.31 -28.50 11.59
CA LYS A 332 15.65 -28.91 11.16
C LYS A 332 16.47 -27.79 10.45
N PRO A 333 16.53 -26.57 10.97
CA PRO A 333 17.31 -25.50 10.35
C PRO A 333 18.81 -25.79 10.45
N TYR A 334 19.62 -25.14 9.60
CA TYR A 334 21.09 -25.22 9.67
C TYR A 334 21.67 -24.24 10.69
N TRP A 335 20.95 -23.16 10.97
CA TRP A 335 21.33 -22.16 11.95
C TRP A 335 20.11 -21.54 12.63
N ASN A 336 20.29 -20.97 13.82
CA ASN A 336 19.22 -20.23 14.49
C ASN A 336 19.75 -19.04 15.28
N TYR A 337 18.86 -18.10 15.60
CA TYR A 337 19.11 -17.05 16.59
C TYR A 337 17.86 -16.77 17.44
N SER A 338 18.03 -15.96 18.49
CA SER A 338 17.00 -15.76 19.54
C SER A 338 16.86 -14.31 20.03
N TRP A 339 17.29 -13.33 19.22
CA TRP A 339 17.36 -11.90 19.57
C TRP A 339 18.20 -11.58 20.81
N GLY A 340 19.06 -12.52 21.23
CA GLY A 340 19.91 -12.39 22.40
C GLY A 340 21.35 -12.82 22.14
N MET A 341 22.22 -12.50 23.10
CA MET A 341 23.66 -12.80 23.01
C MET A 341 24.00 -14.24 23.45
N GLU A 342 23.12 -14.89 24.20
CA GLU A 342 23.43 -16.14 24.88
C GLU A 342 23.08 -17.35 24.03
N ARG A 343 24.09 -18.19 23.78
CA ARG A 343 23.89 -19.58 23.37
C ARG A 343 23.64 -20.42 24.61
N ILE A 344 22.42 -20.94 24.77
CA ILE A 344 22.08 -21.82 25.90
C ILE A 344 22.65 -23.24 25.67
N GLU A 345 22.85 -23.99 26.75
CA GLU A 345 23.45 -25.33 26.69
C GLU A 345 22.58 -26.34 25.93
N GLN A 346 21.25 -26.22 26.04
CA GLN A 346 20.29 -27.16 25.46
C GLN A 346 20.19 -27.09 23.93
N GLN A 347 20.82 -26.08 23.30
CA GLN A 347 20.82 -25.95 21.84
C GLN A 347 21.64 -27.08 21.17
N PRO A 348 21.11 -27.73 20.12
CA PRO A 348 21.82 -28.77 19.38
C PRO A 348 23.16 -28.28 18.80
N ALA A 349 24.19 -29.13 18.85
CA ALA A 349 25.51 -28.78 18.32
C ALA A 349 25.55 -28.68 16.79
N ASN A 350 24.67 -29.41 16.10
CA ASN A 350 24.56 -29.45 14.64
C ASN A 350 23.76 -28.27 14.04
N ILE A 351 23.24 -27.37 14.88
CA ILE A 351 22.56 -26.14 14.46
C ILE A 351 23.44 -24.98 14.90
N GLU A 352 23.99 -24.23 13.96
CA GLU A 352 24.84 -23.09 14.30
C GLU A 352 24.01 -22.00 14.98
N PHE A 353 24.42 -21.56 16.17
CA PHE A 353 23.78 -20.43 16.84
C PHE A 353 24.47 -19.12 16.51
N ILE A 354 23.70 -18.13 16.06
CA ILE A 354 24.21 -16.79 15.79
C ILE A 354 23.71 -15.82 16.88
N PRO A 355 24.55 -15.37 17.82
CA PRO A 355 24.15 -14.38 18.80
C PRO A 355 23.88 -13.00 18.18
N MET A 356 23.04 -12.22 18.84
CA MET A 356 22.65 -10.88 18.44
C MET A 356 22.82 -9.89 19.59
N ALA A 357 23.28 -8.68 19.28
CA ALA A 357 23.07 -7.52 20.14
C ALA A 357 21.76 -6.85 19.73
N TRP A 358 20.64 -7.10 20.43
CA TRP A 358 19.37 -6.48 20.05
C TRP A 358 19.45 -4.94 20.03
N GLY A 359 20.10 -4.36 21.04
CA GLY A 359 20.51 -2.95 21.09
C GLY A 359 21.76 -2.80 21.97
N ALA A 360 22.25 -1.58 22.13
CA ALA A 360 23.38 -1.27 23.01
C ALA A 360 23.12 0.00 23.82
N TRP A 361 22.67 -0.19 25.06
CA TRP A 361 22.48 0.88 26.03
C TRP A 361 23.59 0.77 27.07
N ASN A 362 24.50 1.76 27.13
CA ASN A 362 25.71 1.79 27.96
C ASN A 362 26.85 0.85 27.51
N SER A 363 28.03 1.42 27.23
CA SER A 363 29.21 0.71 26.67
C SER A 363 29.82 -0.31 27.62
N ASP A 364 29.90 0.00 28.91
CA ASP A 364 30.50 -0.92 29.89
C ASP A 364 29.62 -2.14 30.07
N ASN A 365 28.30 -1.93 30.16
CA ASN A 365 27.34 -3.01 30.26
C ASN A 365 27.32 -3.86 28.99
N PHE A 366 27.43 -3.22 27.82
CA PHE A 366 27.51 -3.92 26.53
C PHE A 366 28.75 -4.81 26.43
N GLN A 367 29.93 -4.28 26.74
CA GLN A 367 31.19 -5.05 26.75
C GLN A 367 31.15 -6.18 27.78
N LYS A 368 30.63 -5.93 28.99
CA LYS A 368 30.47 -6.96 30.03
C LYS A 368 29.55 -8.09 29.55
N ALA A 369 28.44 -7.77 28.89
CA ALA A 369 27.53 -8.76 28.33
C ALA A 369 28.21 -9.62 27.25
N LEU A 370 28.95 -9.01 26.32
CA LEU A 370 29.72 -9.75 25.30
C LEU A 370 30.78 -10.67 25.93
N ASN A 371 31.53 -10.16 26.91
CA ASN A 371 32.56 -10.94 27.62
C ASN A 371 31.96 -12.11 28.40
N LYS A 372 30.75 -11.96 28.92
CA LYS A 372 30.05 -13.01 29.66
C LYS A 372 29.46 -14.08 28.73
N TYR A 373 28.75 -13.67 27.68
CA TYR A 373 27.89 -14.58 26.92
C TYR A 373 28.49 -15.04 25.57
N VAL A 374 29.36 -14.23 24.96
CA VAL A 374 29.76 -14.40 23.56
C VAL A 374 31.21 -14.81 23.44
N VAL A 375 32.13 -14.05 24.04
CA VAL A 375 33.58 -14.28 23.94
C VAL A 375 34.00 -15.71 24.33
N PRO A 376 33.48 -16.31 25.44
CA PRO A 376 33.81 -17.69 25.78
C PRO A 376 33.35 -18.68 24.70
N LYS A 377 32.19 -18.44 24.08
CA LYS A 377 31.63 -19.31 23.04
C LYS A 377 32.35 -19.17 21.71
N ILE A 378 32.94 -18.00 21.42
CA ILE A 378 33.87 -17.81 20.29
C ILE A 378 35.13 -18.65 20.51
N LYS A 379 35.75 -18.57 21.70
CA LYS A 379 36.95 -19.37 22.02
C LYS A 379 36.71 -20.88 21.94
N GLN A 380 35.49 -21.33 22.23
CA GLN A 380 35.07 -22.73 22.10
C GLN A 380 34.72 -23.14 20.65
N GLY A 381 34.75 -22.21 19.68
CA GLY A 381 34.33 -22.47 18.30
C GLY A 381 32.81 -22.64 18.10
N LEU A 382 32.01 -22.36 19.14
CA LEU A 382 30.55 -22.50 19.14
C LEU A 382 29.82 -21.28 18.57
N VAL A 383 30.48 -20.12 18.57
CA VAL A 383 29.99 -18.88 17.95
C VAL A 383 31.00 -18.45 16.88
N LYS A 384 30.54 -18.34 15.63
CA LYS A 384 31.39 -18.06 14.47
C LYS A 384 31.07 -16.76 13.76
N ARG A 385 29.93 -16.13 14.06
CA ARG A 385 29.49 -14.83 13.52
C ARG A 385 28.52 -14.15 14.48
N PHE A 386 28.28 -12.85 14.30
CA PHE A 386 27.48 -12.05 15.22
C PHE A 386 26.51 -11.12 14.48
N LEU A 387 25.27 -11.02 14.95
CA LEU A 387 24.25 -10.10 14.42
C LEU A 387 24.28 -8.75 15.16
N GLY A 388 24.31 -7.66 14.39
CA GLY A 388 24.19 -6.30 14.91
C GLY A 388 22.79 -5.96 15.46
N PHE A 389 22.53 -4.67 15.60
CA PHE A 389 21.33 -4.14 16.24
C PHE A 389 20.03 -4.44 15.49
N ASN A 390 18.94 -4.69 16.23
CA ASN A 390 17.64 -5.09 15.71
C ASN A 390 16.72 -3.89 15.50
N GLU A 391 16.38 -3.59 14.25
CA GLU A 391 15.49 -2.50 13.84
C GLU A 391 15.78 -1.17 14.57
N PRO A 392 17.02 -0.67 14.53
CA PRO A 392 17.38 0.58 15.20
C PRO A 392 16.64 1.80 14.63
N ASP A 393 16.05 1.67 13.44
CA ASP A 393 15.23 2.66 12.75
C ASP A 393 13.77 2.71 13.23
N LYS A 394 13.38 1.85 14.17
CA LYS A 394 12.00 1.75 14.67
C LYS A 394 11.91 2.08 16.16
N SER A 395 10.94 2.91 16.52
CA SER A 395 10.82 3.48 17.88
C SER A 395 10.43 2.45 18.95
N ASP A 396 9.72 1.39 18.56
CA ASP A 396 9.30 0.27 19.42
C ASP A 396 10.29 -0.91 19.40
N GLN A 397 11.46 -0.73 18.78
CA GLN A 397 12.54 -1.72 18.71
C GLN A 397 13.81 -1.14 19.33
N ALA A 398 15.01 -1.42 18.77
CA ALA A 398 16.24 -0.90 19.35
C ALA A 398 16.28 0.63 19.35
N ASN A 399 15.55 1.33 18.47
CA ASN A 399 15.39 2.79 18.51
C ASN A 399 16.71 3.55 18.76
N MET A 400 17.76 3.19 18.02
CA MET A 400 19.10 3.72 18.24
C MET A 400 19.42 4.80 17.21
N PRO A 401 19.90 5.99 17.59
CA PRO A 401 20.49 6.92 16.63
C PRO A 401 21.71 6.30 15.91
N VAL A 402 21.96 6.73 14.66
CA VAL A 402 23.09 6.23 13.85
C VAL A 402 24.43 6.42 14.57
N ASP A 403 24.66 7.60 15.16
CA ASP A 403 25.90 7.90 15.89
C ASP A 403 26.10 7.01 17.12
N ALA A 404 25.01 6.65 17.80
CA ALA A 404 25.06 5.71 18.91
C ALA A 404 25.50 4.32 18.41
N ALA A 405 24.86 3.80 17.36
CA ALA A 405 25.23 2.51 16.77
C ALA A 405 26.70 2.48 16.30
N LEU A 406 27.16 3.55 15.66
CA LEU A 406 28.56 3.66 15.23
C LEU A 406 29.54 3.73 16.41
N LYS A 407 29.17 4.37 17.53
CA LYS A 407 29.99 4.40 18.75
C LYS A 407 30.22 3.00 19.33
N TYR A 408 29.22 2.12 19.25
CA TYR A 408 29.32 0.75 19.76
C TYR A 408 29.97 -0.24 18.78
N TRP A 409 30.02 0.08 17.49
CA TRP A 409 30.50 -0.84 16.47
C TRP A 409 31.94 -1.34 16.69
N PRO A 410 32.92 -0.51 17.09
CA PRO A 410 34.27 -0.98 17.38
C PRO A 410 34.35 -2.05 18.49
N ILE A 411 33.39 -2.07 19.42
CA ILE A 411 33.31 -3.11 20.46
C ILE A 411 32.97 -4.46 19.83
N LEU A 412 32.09 -4.48 18.82
CA LEU A 412 31.75 -5.68 18.07
C LEU A 412 32.91 -6.13 17.18
N GLU A 413 33.65 -5.21 16.56
CA GLU A 413 34.80 -5.55 15.72
C GLU A 413 35.88 -6.34 16.48
N LYS A 414 36.10 -6.00 17.76
CA LYS A 414 37.02 -6.69 18.67
C LYS A 414 36.68 -8.16 18.91
N LEU A 415 35.47 -8.61 18.57
CA LEU A 415 35.11 -10.04 18.64
C LEU A 415 35.91 -10.89 17.64
N GLY A 416 36.50 -10.28 16.60
CA GLY A 416 37.37 -10.99 15.63
C GLY A 416 36.66 -11.98 14.71
N ILE A 417 35.32 -12.02 14.74
CA ILE A 417 34.47 -12.90 13.91
C ILE A 417 33.61 -12.07 12.94
N PRO A 418 33.14 -12.64 11.81
CA PRO A 418 32.23 -11.97 10.88
C PRO A 418 31.05 -11.26 11.56
N LEU A 419 30.81 -10.01 11.15
CA LEU A 419 29.74 -9.16 11.68
C LEU A 419 28.66 -8.90 10.63
N CYS A 420 27.41 -9.13 11.02
CA CYS A 420 26.25 -8.70 10.25
C CYS A 420 25.84 -7.30 10.73
N SER A 421 25.65 -6.38 9.78
CA SER A 421 25.14 -5.02 10.05
C SER A 421 23.84 -5.03 10.87
N PRO A 422 23.48 -3.88 11.48
CA PRO A 422 22.16 -3.71 12.04
C PRO A 422 21.07 -4.00 11.01
N ALA A 423 20.05 -4.78 11.39
CA ALA A 423 18.95 -5.16 10.51
C ALA A 423 17.81 -4.16 10.67
N CYS A 424 17.70 -3.21 9.73
CA CYS A 424 16.66 -2.18 9.76
C CYS A 424 15.30 -2.72 9.29
N ALA A 425 14.21 -2.18 9.84
CA ALA A 425 12.84 -2.48 9.40
C ALA A 425 12.59 -2.00 7.96
N ASN A 426 13.23 -0.89 7.55
CA ASN A 426 13.29 -0.45 6.16
C ASN A 426 14.75 -0.25 5.68
N PRO A 427 15.39 -1.30 5.14
CA PRO A 427 16.76 -1.24 4.68
C PRO A 427 17.01 -0.26 3.54
N LEU A 428 16.02 0.16 2.74
CA LEU A 428 16.28 1.10 1.63
C LEU A 428 15.94 2.54 2.01
N GLY A 429 14.93 2.76 2.86
CA GLY A 429 14.63 4.05 3.47
C GLY A 429 14.03 5.12 2.53
N ASP A 430 14.52 5.21 1.29
CA ASP A 430 14.02 6.08 0.21
C ASP A 430 12.90 5.43 -0.62
N ASP A 431 12.73 4.12 -0.46
CA ASP A 431 11.65 3.30 -1.00
C ASP A 431 10.76 2.81 0.17
N ASP A 432 9.77 3.64 0.54
CA ASP A 432 8.75 3.39 1.59
C ASP A 432 7.69 2.36 1.15
N THR A 433 8.10 1.37 0.38
CA THR A 433 7.31 0.16 0.15
C THR A 433 7.41 -0.81 1.33
N SER A 434 7.96 -0.37 2.48
CA SER A 434 7.87 -1.13 3.72
C SER A 434 6.41 -1.11 4.17
N ASN A 435 5.78 -2.27 4.29
CA ASN A 435 4.42 -2.33 4.83
C ASN A 435 4.39 -2.04 6.35
N GLN A 436 5.55 -1.74 6.95
CA GLN A 436 5.72 -1.45 8.38
C GLN A 436 5.64 0.05 8.72
N GLY A 437 5.57 0.94 7.72
CA GLY A 437 5.45 2.39 7.94
C GLY A 437 6.73 3.05 8.46
N VAL A 438 7.89 2.45 8.21
CA VAL A 438 9.18 2.97 8.67
C VAL A 438 9.85 3.73 7.52
N GLY A 439 9.89 5.06 7.63
CA GLY A 439 10.62 5.94 6.72
C GLY A 439 11.96 6.39 7.31
N GLY A 440 12.89 6.83 6.46
CA GLY A 440 14.16 7.41 6.92
C GLY A 440 15.35 6.98 6.08
N SER A 441 16.57 7.28 6.51
CA SER A 441 17.79 6.86 5.79
C SER A 441 18.82 6.20 6.71
N TRP A 442 18.36 5.65 7.84
CA TRP A 442 19.21 5.12 8.92
C TRP A 442 20.28 4.16 8.41
N MET A 443 19.89 3.11 7.68
CA MET A 443 20.82 2.09 7.21
C MET A 443 21.84 2.65 6.21
N ARG A 444 21.40 3.54 5.31
CA ARG A 444 22.29 4.24 4.37
C ARG A 444 23.31 5.12 5.08
N GLN A 445 22.87 5.85 6.11
CA GLN A 445 23.77 6.67 6.92
C GLN A 445 24.77 5.81 7.69
N PHE A 446 24.30 4.79 8.41
CA PHE A 446 25.18 3.87 9.14
C PHE A 446 26.22 3.23 8.22
N MET A 447 25.81 2.65 7.10
CA MET A 447 26.74 1.96 6.19
C MET A 447 27.76 2.92 5.56
N ARG A 448 27.34 4.13 5.17
CA ARG A 448 28.26 5.15 4.64
C ARG A 448 29.27 5.60 5.68
N GLU A 449 28.83 5.90 6.90
CA GLU A 449 29.74 6.36 7.95
C GLU A 449 30.64 5.24 8.48
N ALA A 450 30.15 3.99 8.52
CA ALA A 450 30.96 2.82 8.83
C ALA A 450 32.08 2.64 7.80
N GLU A 451 31.76 2.73 6.50
CA GLU A 451 32.75 2.67 5.42
C GLU A 451 33.76 3.81 5.50
N LYS A 452 33.31 5.04 5.74
CA LYS A 452 34.17 6.21 5.94
C LYS A 452 35.14 6.05 7.13
N ARG A 453 34.72 5.35 8.19
CA ARG A 453 35.53 5.07 9.39
C ARG A 453 36.39 3.81 9.25
N GLY A 454 36.30 3.09 8.13
CA GLY A 454 37.00 1.83 7.92
C GLY A 454 36.46 0.67 8.77
N TYR A 455 35.23 0.76 9.27
CA TYR A 455 34.62 -0.29 10.09
C TYR A 455 34.29 -1.53 9.24
N ARG A 456 34.57 -2.71 9.80
CA ARG A 456 34.25 -3.99 9.21
C ARG A 456 32.76 -4.31 9.34
N VAL A 457 32.14 -4.57 8.19
CA VAL A 457 30.78 -5.12 8.06
C VAL A 457 30.85 -6.22 7.01
N ASP A 458 30.61 -7.46 7.41
CA ASP A 458 30.77 -8.63 6.53
C ASP A 458 29.44 -9.06 5.89
N TYR A 459 28.31 -8.85 6.56
CA TYR A 459 26.97 -9.14 6.03
C TYR A 459 26.04 -7.94 6.12
N ILE A 460 25.05 -7.94 5.23
CA ILE A 460 23.89 -7.05 5.31
C ILE A 460 22.74 -7.77 5.99
N GLY A 461 22.36 -7.31 7.18
CA GLY A 461 21.19 -7.81 7.91
C GLY A 461 19.92 -7.27 7.26
N VAL A 462 18.97 -8.14 6.97
CA VAL A 462 17.75 -7.76 6.25
C VAL A 462 16.52 -8.31 6.94
N HIS A 463 15.61 -7.39 7.29
CA HIS A 463 14.22 -7.70 7.61
C HIS A 463 13.32 -7.38 6.43
N TRP A 464 12.32 -8.23 6.17
CA TRP A 464 11.33 -7.97 5.14
C TRP A 464 9.96 -8.55 5.49
N TYR A 465 8.94 -7.69 5.50
CA TYR A 465 7.56 -8.09 5.69
C TYR A 465 6.68 -7.44 4.63
N GLY A 466 6.07 -8.26 3.78
CA GLY A 466 5.36 -7.75 2.61
C GLY A 466 4.19 -8.62 2.16
N SER A 467 3.65 -8.27 0.99
CA SER A 467 2.66 -9.10 0.28
C SER A 467 3.30 -10.37 -0.27
N PRO A 468 2.53 -11.44 -0.57
CA PRO A 468 3.04 -12.69 -1.16
C PRO A 468 3.41 -12.52 -2.64
N SER A 469 4.32 -11.59 -2.94
CA SER A 469 4.79 -11.24 -4.28
C SER A 469 6.25 -11.69 -4.44
N PRO A 470 6.52 -12.82 -5.10
CA PRO A 470 7.88 -13.28 -5.31
C PRO A 470 8.73 -12.31 -6.12
N THR A 471 8.16 -11.67 -7.14
CA THR A 471 8.88 -10.68 -7.96
C THR A 471 9.36 -9.51 -7.11
N PHE A 472 8.44 -8.92 -6.34
CA PHE A 472 8.77 -7.78 -5.49
C PHE A 472 9.82 -8.13 -4.43
N PHE A 473 9.71 -9.32 -3.81
CA PHE A 473 10.72 -9.81 -2.86
C PHE A 473 12.11 -9.90 -3.51
N LYS A 474 12.21 -10.55 -4.67
CA LYS A 474 13.49 -10.76 -5.38
C LYS A 474 14.12 -9.44 -5.83
N GLU A 475 13.34 -8.54 -6.42
CA GLU A 475 13.80 -7.21 -6.81
C GLU A 475 14.30 -6.41 -5.60
N ARG A 476 13.57 -6.48 -4.47
CA ARG A 476 13.95 -5.79 -3.23
C ARG A 476 15.29 -6.32 -2.70
N MET A 477 15.48 -7.64 -2.65
CA MET A 477 16.76 -8.22 -2.22
C MET A 477 17.92 -7.78 -3.12
N LEU A 478 17.73 -7.76 -4.44
CA LEU A 478 18.75 -7.31 -5.38
C LEU A 478 19.07 -5.82 -5.20
N LYS A 479 18.07 -4.97 -4.95
CA LYS A 479 18.27 -3.55 -4.65
C LYS A 479 19.07 -3.33 -3.37
N ILE A 480 18.74 -4.06 -2.30
CA ILE A 480 19.48 -4.00 -1.02
C ILE A 480 20.93 -4.43 -1.22
N TYR A 481 21.15 -5.55 -1.92
CA TYR A 481 22.49 -6.04 -2.23
C TYR A 481 23.33 -5.00 -2.99
N ASN A 482 22.75 -4.38 -4.02
CA ASN A 482 23.43 -3.32 -4.79
C ASN A 482 23.66 -2.05 -3.97
N ALA A 483 22.73 -1.67 -3.11
CA ALA A 483 22.83 -0.46 -2.30
C ALA A 483 23.96 -0.50 -1.25
N TYR A 484 24.35 -1.70 -0.80
CA TYR A 484 25.25 -1.87 0.34
C TYR A 484 26.57 -2.54 -0.03
N GLY A 485 27.12 -2.15 -1.18
CA GLY A 485 28.45 -2.56 -1.63
C GLY A 485 28.52 -4.02 -2.03
N LYS A 486 27.39 -4.65 -2.41
CA LYS A 486 27.33 -6.05 -2.83
C LYS A 486 27.89 -7.01 -1.77
N ARG A 487 27.70 -6.66 -0.49
CA ARG A 487 27.99 -7.54 0.65
C ARG A 487 26.91 -8.62 0.76
N PRO A 488 27.25 -9.87 1.17
CA PRO A 488 26.29 -10.95 1.25
C PRO A 488 25.09 -10.61 2.16
N LEU A 489 23.88 -10.95 1.72
CA LEU A 489 22.69 -10.75 2.53
C LEU A 489 22.53 -11.90 3.54
N LEU A 490 22.27 -11.55 4.79
CA LEU A 490 21.76 -12.46 5.80
C LEU A 490 20.36 -11.98 6.17
N ILE A 491 19.35 -12.65 5.62
CA ILE A 491 17.94 -12.26 5.75
C ILE A 491 17.43 -12.83 7.08
N THR A 492 17.63 -12.08 8.16
CA THR A 492 17.39 -12.54 9.54
C THR A 492 15.92 -12.61 9.91
N GLU A 493 15.06 -11.88 9.20
CA GLU A 493 13.61 -12.01 9.32
C GLU A 493 12.94 -11.79 7.96
N PHE A 494 12.08 -12.72 7.55
CA PHE A 494 11.14 -12.44 6.49
C PHE A 494 9.87 -13.27 6.60
N ALA A 495 8.74 -12.67 6.23
CA ALA A 495 7.46 -13.36 6.12
C ALA A 495 6.46 -12.52 5.31
N VAL A 496 5.38 -13.15 4.87
CA VAL A 496 4.21 -12.42 4.37
C VAL A 496 3.44 -11.86 5.58
N ALA A 497 3.12 -10.57 5.56
CA ALA A 497 2.41 -9.93 6.66
C ALA A 497 1.42 -8.86 6.19
N ASP A 498 0.26 -8.82 6.82
CA ASP A 498 -0.73 -7.76 6.71
C ASP A 498 -0.70 -6.86 7.96
N TRP A 499 0.09 -5.79 7.90
CA TRP A 499 0.20 -4.82 8.99
C TRP A 499 -1.06 -3.96 9.19
N GLY A 500 -2.04 -4.02 8.26
CA GLY A 500 -3.28 -3.26 8.31
C GLY A 500 -4.42 -3.92 9.08
N VAL A 501 -4.19 -5.08 9.72
CA VAL A 501 -5.24 -5.84 10.41
C VAL A 501 -4.98 -5.97 11.91
N LYS A 502 -6.07 -6.06 12.70
CA LYS A 502 -5.99 -6.22 14.16
C LYS A 502 -6.40 -7.60 14.65
N ARG A 503 -7.17 -8.36 13.84
CA ARG A 503 -7.64 -9.70 14.19
C ARG A 503 -7.17 -10.70 13.12
N PRO A 504 -6.79 -11.93 13.49
CA PRO A 504 -6.40 -12.96 12.54
C PRO A 504 -7.41 -13.20 11.41
N ALA A 505 -8.71 -13.18 11.74
CA ALA A 505 -9.79 -13.37 10.77
C ALA A 505 -9.87 -12.27 9.69
N ASP A 506 -9.29 -11.09 9.94
CA ASP A 506 -9.29 -9.98 8.98
C ASP A 506 -8.06 -10.04 8.04
N ASN A 507 -7.11 -10.95 8.27
CA ASN A 507 -5.92 -11.09 7.43
C ASN A 507 -6.32 -11.45 5.99
N LYS A 508 -5.95 -10.59 5.03
CA LYS A 508 -6.34 -10.76 3.63
C LYS A 508 -5.55 -11.84 2.89
N TYR A 509 -4.43 -12.32 3.45
CA TYR A 509 -3.57 -13.32 2.82
C TYR A 509 -3.91 -14.71 3.32
N SER A 510 -4.18 -15.63 2.39
CA SER A 510 -4.44 -17.04 2.71
C SER A 510 -3.15 -17.83 2.89
N GLU A 511 -3.21 -18.92 3.66
CA GLU A 511 -2.07 -19.86 3.83
C GLU A 511 -1.58 -20.40 2.49
N LYS A 512 -2.50 -20.64 1.55
CA LYS A 512 -2.14 -21.05 0.19
C LYS A 512 -1.28 -20.00 -0.51
N ALA A 513 -1.64 -18.71 -0.44
CA ALA A 513 -0.88 -17.65 -1.08
C ALA A 513 0.53 -17.52 -0.47
N VAL A 514 0.66 -17.72 0.84
CA VAL A 514 1.96 -17.74 1.52
C VAL A 514 2.79 -18.96 1.11
N LEU A 515 2.18 -20.14 1.05
CA LEU A 515 2.86 -21.36 0.60
C LEU A 515 3.35 -21.24 -0.86
N ASP A 516 2.52 -20.70 -1.76
CA ASP A 516 2.90 -20.46 -3.16
C ASP A 516 4.08 -19.45 -3.23
N PHE A 517 4.08 -18.43 -2.37
CA PHE A 517 5.20 -17.50 -2.24
C PHE A 517 6.48 -18.22 -1.79
N MET A 518 6.42 -19.03 -0.72
CA MET A 518 7.56 -19.80 -0.22
C MET A 518 8.12 -20.73 -1.30
N LYS A 519 7.25 -21.45 -2.01
CA LYS A 519 7.61 -22.34 -3.12
C LYS A 519 8.36 -21.65 -4.26
N ASN A 520 8.22 -20.33 -4.36
CA ASN A 520 8.91 -19.54 -5.36
C ASN A 520 10.20 -18.89 -4.85
N VAL A 521 10.21 -18.38 -3.62
CA VAL A 521 11.34 -17.57 -3.10
C VAL A 521 12.41 -18.40 -2.41
N LEU A 522 12.08 -19.51 -1.72
CA LEU A 522 13.09 -20.30 -1.03
C LEU A 522 14.06 -20.96 -2.02
N PRO A 523 13.60 -21.67 -3.07
CA PRO A 523 14.51 -22.26 -4.05
C PRO A 523 15.35 -21.21 -4.80
N TRP A 524 14.75 -20.04 -5.03
CA TRP A 524 15.46 -18.92 -5.63
C TRP A 524 16.61 -18.44 -4.72
N MET A 525 16.38 -18.28 -3.42
CA MET A 525 17.43 -17.90 -2.46
C MET A 525 18.52 -18.97 -2.33
N GLU A 526 18.15 -20.25 -2.40
CA GLU A 526 19.12 -21.36 -2.42
C GLU A 526 20.08 -21.25 -3.61
N LYS A 527 19.63 -20.77 -4.78
CA LYS A 527 20.47 -20.56 -5.97
C LYS A 527 21.35 -19.30 -5.93
N GLN A 528 21.05 -18.32 -5.07
CA GLN A 528 21.79 -17.05 -5.05
C GLN A 528 23.05 -17.13 -4.17
N ASN A 529 24.25 -17.15 -4.76
CA ASN A 529 25.50 -17.17 -3.97
C ASN A 529 25.69 -15.94 -3.08
N TRP A 530 25.09 -14.80 -3.42
CA TRP A 530 25.14 -13.56 -2.64
C TRP A 530 24.15 -13.51 -1.46
N ILE A 531 23.33 -14.55 -1.26
CA ILE A 531 22.50 -14.73 -0.07
C ILE A 531 23.18 -15.78 0.81
N ALA A 532 23.68 -15.34 1.97
CA ALA A 532 24.37 -16.21 2.93
C ALA A 532 23.41 -17.12 3.69
N GLY A 533 22.22 -16.62 4.02
CA GLY A 533 21.18 -17.36 4.72
C GLY A 533 19.89 -16.55 4.86
N TYR A 534 18.81 -17.25 5.20
CA TYR A 534 17.50 -16.66 5.47
C TYR A 534 16.81 -17.35 6.66
N ALA A 535 16.02 -16.60 7.42
CA ALA A 535 15.23 -17.12 8.53
C ALA A 535 13.79 -16.60 8.44
N TRP A 536 12.85 -17.52 8.20
CA TRP A 536 11.42 -17.18 8.21
C TRP A 536 10.99 -16.69 9.60
N PHE A 537 10.25 -15.60 9.66
CA PHE A 537 9.80 -15.05 10.94
C PHE A 537 8.67 -15.90 11.53
N SER A 538 8.81 -16.25 12.80
CA SER A 538 7.99 -17.28 13.44
C SER A 538 6.66 -16.77 14.00
N PHE A 539 5.80 -16.18 13.16
CA PHE A 539 4.45 -15.78 13.57
C PHE A 539 3.64 -16.96 14.14
N GLY A 540 2.84 -16.69 15.18
CA GLY A 540 1.81 -17.58 15.69
C GLY A 540 0.47 -17.43 14.96
N LYS A 541 -0.39 -18.45 15.06
CA LYS A 541 -1.76 -18.41 14.52
C LYS A 541 -2.63 -17.30 15.12
N ASN A 542 -2.33 -16.89 16.35
CA ASN A 542 -3.00 -15.81 17.06
C ASN A 542 -2.50 -14.40 16.68
N GLU A 543 -1.41 -14.28 15.92
CA GLU A 543 -0.85 -12.99 15.52
C GLU A 543 -1.50 -12.49 14.23
N ALA A 544 -2.33 -11.44 14.35
CA ALA A 544 -3.17 -10.97 13.25
C ALA A 544 -2.39 -10.68 11.95
N HIS A 545 -1.22 -10.05 12.07
CA HIS A 545 -0.41 -9.62 10.94
C HIS A 545 0.12 -10.80 10.11
N GLY A 546 0.51 -11.90 10.76
CA GLY A 546 1.24 -13.00 10.13
C GLY A 546 0.62 -14.38 10.34
N THR A 547 -0.64 -14.47 10.77
CA THR A 547 -1.34 -15.74 11.04
C THR A 547 -1.25 -16.76 9.89
N SER A 548 -1.33 -16.29 8.63
CA SER A 548 -1.20 -17.14 7.44
C SER A 548 0.24 -17.55 7.14
N SER A 549 1.23 -16.91 7.77
CA SER A 549 2.66 -17.22 7.71
C SER A 549 3.14 -18.14 8.84
N ALA A 550 2.25 -18.56 9.75
CA ALA A 550 2.63 -19.41 10.87
C ALA A 550 3.14 -20.78 10.40
N LEU A 551 4.34 -21.17 10.87
CA LEU A 551 4.93 -22.49 10.58
C LEU A 551 4.35 -23.61 11.47
N PHE A 552 3.69 -23.24 12.57
CA PHE A 552 3.07 -24.17 13.51
C PHE A 552 1.60 -23.81 13.73
N ASP A 553 0.77 -24.83 13.90
CA ASP A 553 -0.59 -24.67 14.41
C ASP A 553 -0.58 -24.45 15.93
N GLU A 554 -1.76 -24.23 16.51
CA GLU A 554 -1.93 -23.99 17.95
C GLU A 554 -1.53 -25.20 18.81
N LYS A 555 -1.57 -26.41 18.23
CA LYS A 555 -1.18 -27.68 18.87
C LYS A 555 0.33 -27.96 18.76
N GLY A 556 1.06 -27.13 18.02
CA GLY A 556 2.50 -27.29 17.80
C GLY A 556 2.87 -28.22 16.65
N ASN A 557 1.92 -28.61 15.79
CA ASN A 557 2.21 -29.37 14.57
C ASN A 557 2.63 -28.41 13.45
N LEU A 558 3.42 -28.91 12.49
CA LEU A 558 3.80 -28.13 11.31
C LEU A 558 2.59 -27.89 10.39
N THR A 559 2.34 -26.62 10.07
CA THR A 559 1.43 -26.22 9.00
C THR A 559 1.99 -26.63 7.64
N ALA A 560 1.24 -26.45 6.55
CA ALA A 560 1.78 -26.67 5.21
C ALA A 560 3.03 -25.80 4.93
N CYS A 561 3.01 -24.54 5.37
CA CYS A 561 4.18 -23.64 5.32
C CYS A 561 5.35 -24.21 6.13
N GLY A 562 5.10 -24.71 7.35
CA GLY A 562 6.12 -25.36 8.18
C GLY A 562 6.71 -26.63 7.55
N ARG A 563 5.86 -27.50 6.99
CA ARG A 563 6.30 -28.72 6.29
C ARG A 563 7.14 -28.38 5.07
N TYR A 564 6.75 -27.38 4.28
CA TYR A 564 7.50 -26.93 3.10
C TYR A 564 8.82 -26.26 3.48
N TYR A 565 8.83 -25.38 4.49
CA TYR A 565 10.07 -24.78 4.99
C TYR A 565 11.10 -25.84 5.38
N ARG A 566 10.64 -26.88 6.11
CA ARG A 566 11.45 -28.03 6.53
C ARG A 566 11.95 -28.90 5.38
N SER A 567 11.29 -28.91 4.22
CA SER A 567 11.72 -29.78 3.10
C SER A 567 12.81 -29.17 2.23
N VAL A 568 13.08 -27.86 2.32
CA VAL A 568 14.16 -27.19 1.59
C VAL A 568 15.53 -27.46 2.22
N THR A 569 16.35 -28.32 1.62
CA THR A 569 17.68 -28.69 2.14
C THR A 569 18.77 -28.35 1.12
N ASN A 570 20.04 -28.47 1.52
CA ASN A 570 21.17 -28.34 0.59
C ASN A 570 21.09 -29.37 -0.55
N GLU A 571 20.59 -30.57 -0.26
CA GLU A 571 20.41 -31.67 -1.22
C GLU A 571 19.11 -31.55 -2.03
N ASN A 572 18.10 -30.88 -1.47
CA ASN A 572 16.84 -30.58 -2.13
C ASN A 572 16.48 -29.08 -2.03
N PRO A 573 17.17 -28.22 -2.80
CA PRO A 573 16.96 -26.76 -2.73
C PRO A 573 15.57 -26.34 -3.24
N GLU A 574 14.89 -27.19 -4.02
CA GLU A 574 13.52 -26.94 -4.46
C GLU A 574 12.49 -27.22 -3.35
N GLY A 575 12.85 -28.01 -2.35
CA GLY A 575 11.93 -28.51 -1.34
C GLY A 575 10.86 -29.46 -1.92
N ASP A 576 9.95 -29.91 -1.06
CA ASP A 576 8.85 -30.79 -1.44
C ASP A 576 7.70 -29.99 -2.06
N GLN A 577 7.70 -29.93 -3.39
CA GLN A 577 6.71 -29.21 -4.18
C GLN A 577 5.31 -29.86 -4.14
N SER A 578 5.16 -31.08 -3.62
CA SER A 578 3.87 -31.77 -3.51
C SER A 578 3.00 -31.28 -2.36
N ILE A 579 3.58 -30.57 -1.38
CA ILE A 579 2.88 -30.09 -0.19
C ILE A 579 1.75 -29.13 -0.57
N VAL A 580 0.55 -29.40 -0.07
CA VAL A 580 -0.63 -28.52 -0.21
C VAL A 580 -1.09 -28.01 1.18
N PRO A 581 -1.85 -26.89 1.23
CA PRO A 581 -2.38 -26.31 2.47
C PRO A 581 -3.11 -27.30 3.36
#